data_AF-A0A1Y3AAY2-F1
#
_entry.id   AF-A0A1Y3AAY2-F1
#
_cell.length_a   1.000
_cell.length_b   1.000
_cell.length_c   1.000
_cell.angle_alpha   90.00
_cell.angle_beta   90.00
_cell.angle_gamma   90.00
#
_symmetry.space_group_name_H-M   'P 1'
#
loop_
_entity.id
_entity.type
_entity.pdbx_description
1 polymer ?
#
loop_
_entity_poly.entity_id
_entity_poly.type
_entity_poly.pdbx_seq_one_letter_code
_entity_poly.pdbx_strand_id
1 'polypeptide(L)'
;MGSIGGRPELLGGPDDVLDPRSRHNVHVTRAADLDPVGPWSRETLYAVVRRADGEERVVVLDYGRREIYLTARDGLAYEPPQGLGLASPPTLHVAEPHRVAPDQGAVTAIDPVDVAPEFDVLVPAFDWDEIDEDDVLPPVHRRPSRAPAGSGAGTSG
;
A
#
# COMPACT_ATOMS: atom_id res chain seq x y z
N MET A 1 -17.09 -28.98 -21.97
CA MET A 1 -18.07 -28.18 -21.21
C MET A 1 -17.59 -28.07 -19.78
N GLY A 2 -17.54 -26.85 -19.24
CA GLY A 2 -17.26 -26.61 -17.82
C GLY A 2 -15.98 -25.81 -17.53
N SER A 3 -15.80 -24.64 -18.16
CA SER A 3 -14.94 -23.60 -17.59
C SER A 3 -15.58 -23.07 -16.31
N ILE A 4 -14.82 -23.06 -15.22
CA ILE A 4 -15.05 -22.29 -14.01
C ILE A 4 -13.64 -21.80 -13.65
N GLY A 5 -13.25 -20.55 -13.89
CA GLY A 5 -13.98 -19.34 -13.54
C GLY A 5 -13.72 -19.03 -12.07
N GLY A 6 -12.45 -18.88 -11.69
CA GLY A 6 -12.04 -18.43 -10.37
C GLY A 6 -10.95 -17.39 -10.54
N ARG A 7 -11.34 -16.11 -10.60
CA ARG A 7 -10.42 -14.99 -10.41
C ARG A 7 -9.81 -15.14 -9.01
N PRO A 8 -8.48 -15.08 -8.83
CA PRO A 8 -7.93 -14.92 -7.49
C PRO A 8 -8.16 -13.46 -7.10
N GLU A 9 -9.22 -13.19 -6.33
CA GLU A 9 -9.25 -11.98 -5.51
C GLU A 9 -8.20 -12.19 -4.40
N LEU A 10 -6.96 -11.79 -4.71
CA LEU A 10 -5.92 -11.51 -3.74
C LEU A 10 -6.36 -10.29 -2.93
N LEU A 11 -7.29 -10.51 -1.99
CA LEU A 11 -7.43 -9.60 -0.86
C LEU A 11 -6.18 -9.81 0.00
N GLY A 12 -5.29 -8.82 0.01
CA GLY A 12 -4.06 -8.83 0.80
C GLY A 12 -4.37 -9.22 2.23
N GLY A 13 -3.63 -10.22 2.74
CA GLY A 13 -3.75 -10.63 4.13
C GLY A 13 -3.23 -9.54 5.08
N PRO A 14 -3.40 -9.68 6.40
CA PRO A 14 -2.81 -8.75 7.37
C PRO A 14 -1.27 -8.67 7.30
N ASP A 15 -0.65 -9.65 6.63
CA ASP A 15 0.79 -9.74 6.41
C ASP A 15 1.23 -9.14 5.06
N ASP A 16 0.29 -8.69 4.22
CA ASP A 16 0.60 -8.00 2.98
C ASP A 16 0.88 -6.52 3.28
N VAL A 17 2.16 -6.18 3.37
CA VAL A 17 2.62 -4.82 3.64
C VAL A 17 2.23 -3.82 2.54
N LEU A 18 1.91 -4.30 1.33
CA LEU A 18 1.50 -3.50 0.18
C LEU A 18 -0.02 -3.38 0.05
N ASP A 19 -0.82 -4.04 0.89
CA ASP A 19 -2.27 -3.83 0.90
C ASP A 19 -2.57 -2.36 1.22
N PRO A 20 -3.44 -1.66 0.48
CA PRO A 20 -3.73 -0.24 0.73
C PRO A 20 -4.26 0.08 2.15
N ARG A 21 -4.68 -0.93 2.92
CA ARG A 21 -5.10 -0.80 4.32
C ARG A 21 -3.96 -0.99 5.32
N SER A 22 -2.79 -1.44 4.86
CA SER A 22 -1.59 -1.54 5.69
C SER A 22 -1.15 -0.14 6.11
N ARG A 23 -0.87 0.01 7.41
CA ARG A 23 -0.34 1.27 7.97
C ARG A 23 1.11 1.57 7.57
N HIS A 24 1.79 0.58 6.98
CA HIS A 24 3.22 0.64 6.67
C HIS A 24 3.49 1.05 5.23
N ASN A 25 2.45 1.39 4.46
CA ASN A 25 2.65 1.91 3.11
C ASN A 25 1.96 3.24 2.88
N VAL A 26 2.50 3.96 1.90
CA VAL A 26 1.90 5.16 1.34
C VAL A 26 1.88 4.97 -0.17
N HIS A 27 0.68 4.97 -0.74
CA HIS A 27 0.50 5.01 -2.19
C HIS A 27 0.68 6.44 -2.67
N VAL A 28 1.69 6.66 -3.49
CA VAL A 28 2.11 7.99 -3.92
C VAL A 28 1.62 8.23 -5.33
N THR A 29 0.70 9.17 -5.49
CA THR A 29 0.22 9.61 -6.81
C THR A 29 0.84 10.97 -7.18
N ARG A 30 1.13 11.79 -6.17
CA ARG A 30 1.75 13.12 -6.33
C ARG A 30 2.67 13.46 -5.16
N ALA A 31 3.54 14.45 -5.35
CA ALA A 31 4.51 14.87 -4.33
C ALA A 31 3.85 15.30 -3.01
N ALA A 32 2.62 15.81 -3.06
CA ALA A 32 1.89 16.27 -1.89
C ALA A 32 1.38 15.14 -0.98
N ASP A 33 1.47 13.88 -1.41
CA ASP A 33 1.14 12.71 -0.58
C ASP A 33 2.31 12.34 0.36
N LEU A 34 3.47 12.98 0.18
CA LEU A 34 4.69 12.72 0.94
C LEU A 34 4.95 13.81 1.96
N ASP A 35 5.30 13.38 3.17
CA ASP A 35 5.90 14.22 4.18
C ASP A 35 7.43 14.10 4.15
N PRO A 36 8.18 15.17 4.48
CA PRO A 36 9.63 15.08 4.62
C PRO A 36 9.99 14.17 5.79
N VAL A 37 11.01 13.32 5.62
CA VAL A 37 11.46 12.38 6.65
C VAL A 37 12.94 12.54 6.89
N GLY A 38 13.29 12.97 8.11
CA GLY A 38 14.68 13.14 8.53
C GLY A 38 15.46 14.03 7.56
N PRO A 39 16.53 13.51 6.91
CA PRO A 39 17.32 14.29 5.96
C PRO A 39 16.67 14.44 4.56
N TRP A 40 15.62 13.68 4.26
CA TRP A 40 15.05 13.65 2.91
C TRP A 40 13.88 14.61 2.78
N SER A 41 14.00 15.55 1.85
CA SER A 41 12.90 16.44 1.50
C SER A 41 11.79 15.69 0.77
N ARG A 42 10.59 16.27 0.75
CA ARG A 42 9.47 15.78 -0.06
C ARG A 42 9.86 15.56 -1.51
N GLU A 43 10.56 16.52 -2.10
CA GLU A 43 11.01 16.47 -3.50
C GLU A 43 12.01 15.34 -3.73
N THR A 44 12.89 15.11 -2.74
CA THR A 44 13.86 14.00 -2.77
C THR A 44 13.16 12.66 -2.76
N LEU A 45 12.23 12.45 -1.81
CA LEU A 45 11.44 11.22 -1.73
C LEU A 45 10.61 11.01 -3.01
N TYR A 46 9.97 12.06 -3.50
CA TYR A 46 9.18 12.00 -4.72
C TYR A 46 10.03 11.60 -5.95
N ALA A 47 11.24 12.15 -6.08
CA ALA A 47 12.15 11.79 -7.17
C ALA A 47 12.56 10.31 -7.10
N VAL A 48 12.77 9.76 -5.89
CA VAL A 48 13.06 8.33 -5.70
C VAL A 48 11.85 7.47 -6.07
N VAL A 49 10.63 7.85 -5.68
CA VAL A 49 9.41 7.13 -6.06
C VAL A 49 9.20 7.14 -7.58
N ARG A 50 9.41 8.29 -8.25
CA ARG A 50 9.35 8.38 -9.72
C ARG A 50 10.37 7.48 -10.41
N ARG A 51 11.53 7.29 -9.79
CA ARG A 51 12.53 6.34 -10.28
C ARG A 51 12.08 4.89 -10.07
N ALA A 52 11.54 4.58 -8.89
CA ALA A 52 11.03 3.25 -8.57
C ALA A 52 9.94 2.82 -9.56
N ASP A 53 9.04 3.73 -9.92
CA ASP A 53 8.01 3.56 -10.95
C ASP A 53 8.59 3.11 -12.30
N GLY A 54 9.57 3.86 -12.82
CA GLY A 54 10.23 3.52 -14.09
C GLY A 54 11.06 2.23 -14.06
N GLU A 55 11.31 1.67 -12.87
CA GLU A 55 12.02 0.40 -12.67
C GLU A 55 11.10 -0.73 -12.19
N GLU A 56 9.77 -0.52 -12.15
CA GLU A 56 8.75 -1.45 -11.62
C GLU A 56 9.01 -1.90 -10.17
N ARG A 57 9.55 -1.01 -9.36
CA ARG A 57 9.98 -1.24 -7.96
C ARG A 57 9.18 -0.41 -6.97
N VAL A 58 9.32 -0.75 -5.69
CA VAL A 58 8.83 0.03 -4.54
C VAL A 58 10.00 0.58 -3.73
N VAL A 59 9.72 1.61 -2.93
CA VAL A 59 10.72 2.25 -2.07
C VAL A 59 10.51 1.80 -0.64
N VAL A 60 11.57 1.37 0.03
CA VAL A 60 11.57 1.10 1.48
C VAL A 60 12.37 2.18 2.19
N LEU A 61 11.78 2.80 3.20
CA LEU A 61 12.43 3.77 4.08
C LEU A 61 12.88 3.06 5.36
N ASP A 62 14.18 3.00 5.60
CA ASP A 62 14.76 2.49 6.85
C ASP A 62 15.11 3.69 7.74
N TYR A 63 14.25 3.97 8.71
CA TYR A 63 14.41 5.12 9.60
C TYR A 63 15.57 4.94 10.59
N GLY A 64 15.84 3.70 11.00
CA GLY A 64 16.90 3.37 11.95
C GLY A 64 18.29 3.64 11.36
N ARG A 65 18.51 3.25 10.10
CA ARG A 65 19.78 3.45 9.40
C ARG A 65 19.83 4.73 8.59
N ARG A 66 18.68 5.38 8.39
CA ARG A 66 18.51 6.50 7.45
C ARG A 66 18.98 6.10 6.05
N GLU A 67 18.51 4.95 5.59
CA GLU A 67 18.76 4.44 4.25
C GLU A 67 17.45 4.31 3.47
N ILE A 68 17.55 4.42 2.14
CA ILE A 68 16.45 4.21 1.22
C ILE A 68 16.82 3.03 0.33
N TYR A 69 15.92 2.08 0.16
CA TYR A 69 16.11 0.92 -0.71
C TYR A 69 15.05 0.89 -1.80
N LEU A 70 15.43 0.44 -3.00
CA LEU A 70 14.51 0.01 -4.06
C LEU A 70 14.50 -1.51 -4.11
N THR A 71 13.31 -2.09 -4.23
CA THR A 71 13.15 -3.55 -4.37
C THR A 71 11.93 -3.87 -5.23
N ALA A 72 11.91 -5.06 -5.81
CA ALA A 72 10.71 -5.58 -6.44
C ALA A 72 9.60 -5.80 -5.40
N ARG A 73 8.33 -5.71 -5.83
CA ARG A 73 7.15 -5.86 -4.96
C ARG A 73 7.12 -7.22 -4.25
N ASP A 74 7.47 -8.28 -4.97
CA ASP A 74 7.57 -9.66 -4.48
C ASP A 74 8.85 -9.93 -3.68
N GLY A 75 9.79 -8.97 -3.65
CA GLY A 75 10.99 -9.01 -2.82
C GLY A 75 10.78 -8.57 -1.37
N LEU A 76 9.52 -8.32 -0.97
CA LEU A 76 9.14 -7.92 0.38
C LEU A 76 8.44 -9.06 1.12
N ALA A 77 8.91 -9.36 2.32
CA ALA A 77 8.20 -10.22 3.27
C ALA A 77 8.08 -9.52 4.62
N TYR A 78 6.85 -9.25 5.04
CA TYR A 78 6.57 -8.60 6.30
C TYR A 78 6.29 -9.62 7.40
N GLU A 79 7.04 -9.51 8.48
CA GLU A 79 6.80 -10.22 9.72
C GLU A 79 6.10 -9.28 10.71
N PRO A 80 4.81 -9.52 11.03
CA PRO A 80 4.09 -8.73 12.01
C PRO A 80 4.68 -8.90 13.41
N PRO A 81 4.49 -7.91 14.30
CA PRO A 81 4.99 -8.03 15.66
C PRO A 81 4.35 -9.23 16.38
N GLN A 82 5.18 -10.09 16.97
CA GLN A 82 4.74 -11.26 17.72
C GLN A 82 4.72 -10.96 19.23
N GLY A 83 3.73 -11.44 19.98
CA GLY A 83 3.81 -11.33 21.45
C GLY A 83 2.71 -11.97 22.29
N LEU A 84 3.10 -13.01 23.05
CA LEU A 84 2.74 -13.19 24.45
C LEU A 84 4.02 -13.55 25.24
N GLY A 85 4.80 -12.55 25.66
CA GLY A 85 5.95 -12.74 26.58
C GLY A 85 7.12 -11.75 26.41
N LEU A 86 7.61 -11.59 25.18
CA LEU A 86 8.55 -10.54 24.76
C LEU A 86 8.11 -10.10 23.36
N ALA A 87 7.67 -8.85 23.21
CA ALA A 87 7.18 -8.36 21.93
C ALA A 87 8.33 -8.28 20.94
N SER A 88 8.30 -9.08 19.87
CA SER A 88 9.19 -8.89 18.73
C SER A 88 8.66 -7.73 17.89
N PRO A 89 9.50 -6.75 17.50
CA PRO A 89 9.05 -5.65 16.67
C PRO A 89 8.65 -6.15 15.27
N PRO A 90 7.84 -5.36 14.54
CA PRO A 90 7.63 -5.61 13.11
C PRO A 90 8.97 -5.63 12.38
N THR A 91 9.12 -6.56 11.44
CA THR A 91 10.31 -6.68 10.60
C THR A 91 9.90 -6.80 9.15
N LEU A 92 10.62 -6.09 8.27
CA LEU A 92 10.46 -6.20 6.82
C LEU A 92 11.74 -6.80 6.23
N HIS A 93 11.62 -7.98 5.65
CA HIS A 93 12.70 -8.61 4.89
C HIS A 93 12.70 -8.08 3.46
N VAL A 94 13.86 -7.64 2.99
CA VAL A 94 14.07 -7.11 1.64
C VAL A 94 15.11 -7.98 0.94
N ALA A 95 14.68 -8.75 -0.07
CA ALA A 95 15.50 -9.81 -0.67
C ALA A 95 16.56 -9.32 -1.67
N GLU A 96 16.22 -8.38 -2.55
CA GLU A 96 17.15 -7.85 -3.57
C GLU A 96 17.27 -6.31 -3.52
N PRO A 97 17.66 -5.76 -2.36
CA PRO A 97 17.67 -4.32 -2.14
C PRO A 97 18.72 -3.62 -3.01
N HIS A 98 18.31 -2.48 -3.55
CA HIS A 98 19.21 -1.53 -4.16
C HIS A 98 19.20 -0.25 -3.32
N ARG A 99 20.31 0.02 -2.62
CA ARG A 99 20.44 1.21 -1.80
C ARG A 99 20.53 2.46 -2.69
N VAL A 100 19.74 3.47 -2.35
CA VAL A 100 19.71 4.77 -3.00
C VAL A 100 20.49 5.78 -2.18
N ALA A 101 21.40 6.51 -2.83
CA ALA A 101 22.03 7.71 -2.29
C ALA A 101 21.50 8.93 -3.07
N PRO A 102 20.41 9.59 -2.59
CA PRO A 102 19.71 10.61 -3.38
C PRO A 102 20.59 11.80 -3.74
N ASP A 103 21.42 12.26 -2.79
CA ASP A 103 22.34 13.39 -2.98
C ASP A 103 23.40 13.14 -4.05
N GLN A 104 23.68 11.87 -4.33
CA GLN A 104 24.68 11.43 -5.30
C GLN A 104 24.05 10.92 -6.60
N GLY A 105 22.71 10.79 -6.64
CA GLY A 105 22.00 10.13 -7.74
C GLY A 105 22.40 8.66 -7.96
N ALA A 106 22.99 8.02 -6.95
CA ALA A 106 23.56 6.68 -7.07
C ALA A 106 22.61 5.60 -6.54
N VAL A 107 22.64 4.44 -7.20
CA VAL A 107 21.89 3.24 -6.82
C VAL A 107 22.84 2.06 -6.82
N THR A 108 22.90 1.31 -5.73
CA THR A 108 23.86 0.21 -5.54
C THR A 108 23.11 -1.03 -5.07
N ALA A 109 23.22 -2.14 -5.82
CA ALA A 109 22.73 -3.44 -5.35
C ALA A 109 23.54 -3.88 -4.13
N ILE A 110 22.85 -4.38 -3.11
CA ILE A 110 23.45 -4.85 -1.86
C ILE A 110 22.85 -6.20 -1.47
N ASP A 111 23.45 -6.86 -0.47
CA ASP A 111 22.93 -8.10 0.09
C ASP A 111 21.54 -7.87 0.75
N PRO A 112 20.73 -8.94 0.88
CA PRO A 112 19.43 -8.88 1.55
C PRO A 112 19.51 -8.20 2.93
N VAL A 113 18.46 -7.47 3.29
CA VAL A 113 18.43 -6.69 4.54
C VAL A 113 17.10 -6.83 5.28
N ASP A 114 17.20 -6.87 6.60
CA ASP A 114 16.06 -6.78 7.51
C ASP A 114 15.93 -5.34 8.02
N VAL A 115 14.73 -4.77 7.85
CA VAL A 115 14.40 -3.42 8.30
C VAL A 115 13.43 -3.51 9.48
N ALA A 116 13.86 -3.00 10.63
CA ALA A 116 13.10 -2.98 11.87
C ALA A 116 13.65 -1.91 12.82
N PRO A 117 12.85 -1.41 13.78
CA PRO A 117 11.42 -1.64 13.97
C PRO A 117 10.54 -0.66 13.19
N GLU A 118 11.12 0.41 12.64
CA GLU A 118 10.39 1.53 12.04
C GLU A 118 10.77 1.64 10.56
N PHE A 119 9.75 1.53 9.70
CA PHE A 119 9.87 1.65 8.26
C PHE A 119 8.53 2.02 7.65
N ASP A 120 8.59 2.61 6.46
CA ASP A 120 7.45 2.75 5.56
C ASP A 120 7.84 2.30 4.14
N VAL A 121 6.85 1.87 3.37
CA VAL A 121 6.96 1.48 1.98
C VAL A 121 6.23 2.49 1.11
N LEU A 122 6.96 3.22 0.25
CA LEU A 122 6.34 4.10 -0.72
C LEU A 122 6.06 3.30 -1.99
N VAL A 123 4.79 3.24 -2.37
CA VAL A 123 4.31 2.48 -3.52
C VAL A 123 3.98 3.47 -4.64
N PRO A 124 4.65 3.40 -5.81
CA PRO A 124 4.24 4.15 -6.98
C PRO A 124 2.79 3.79 -7.35
N ALA A 125 1.94 4.81 -7.39
CA ALA A 125 0.52 4.71 -7.70
C ALA A 125 0.09 5.79 -8.71
N PHE A 126 0.99 6.16 -9.63
CA PHE A 126 0.76 7.22 -10.62
C PHE A 126 -0.38 6.89 -11.59
N ASP A 127 -0.65 5.60 -11.82
CA ASP A 127 -1.79 5.15 -12.64
C ASP A 127 -3.15 5.29 -11.92
N TRP A 128 -3.17 5.64 -10.62
CA TRP A 128 -4.42 5.82 -9.87
C TRP A 128 -5.06 7.18 -10.13
N ASP A 129 -4.29 8.15 -10.63
CA ASP A 129 -4.81 9.45 -11.08
C ASP A 129 -5.63 9.32 -12.39
N GLU A 130 -5.68 8.15 -13.04
CA GLU A 130 -6.57 7.89 -14.18
C GLU A 130 -8.02 7.54 -13.80
N ILE A 131 -8.39 7.62 -12.51
CA ILE A 131 -9.81 7.58 -12.11
C ILE A 131 -10.35 9.02 -12.22
N ASP A 132 -10.83 9.37 -13.41
CA ASP A 132 -11.45 10.67 -13.70
C ASP A 132 -12.68 10.92 -12.79
N GLU A 133 -13.07 12.19 -12.63
CA GLU A 133 -14.33 12.55 -11.93
C GLU A 133 -15.57 11.90 -12.58
N ASP A 134 -15.45 11.42 -13.83
CA ASP A 134 -16.46 10.64 -14.55
C ASP A 134 -16.57 9.16 -14.09
N ASP A 135 -15.58 8.62 -13.36
CA ASP A 135 -15.65 7.30 -12.70
C ASP A 135 -16.33 7.35 -11.33
N VAL A 136 -16.70 8.55 -10.86
CA VAL A 136 -17.59 8.70 -9.69
C VAL A 136 -18.98 8.23 -10.10
N LEU A 137 -19.34 7.01 -9.69
CA LEU A 137 -20.71 6.49 -9.83
C LEU A 137 -21.71 7.60 -9.40
N PRO A 138 -22.72 7.91 -10.24
CA PRO A 138 -23.66 8.97 -9.91
C PRO A 138 -24.27 8.69 -8.54
N PRO A 139 -24.52 9.73 -7.72
CA PRO A 139 -25.03 9.53 -6.37
C PRO A 139 -26.26 8.64 -6.45
N VAL A 140 -26.18 7.47 -5.81
CA VAL A 140 -27.32 6.57 -5.72
C VAL A 140 -28.43 7.35 -5.01
N HIS A 141 -29.42 7.82 -5.77
CA HIS A 141 -30.64 8.34 -5.19
C HIS A 141 -31.22 7.21 -4.35
N ARG A 142 -31.03 7.28 -3.02
CA ARG A 142 -31.70 6.40 -2.08
C ARG A 142 -33.18 6.57 -2.36
N ARG A 143 -33.77 5.58 -3.03
CA ARG A 143 -35.20 5.47 -3.21
C ARG A 143 -35.81 5.58 -1.81
N PRO A 144 -36.73 6.52 -1.56
CA PRO A 144 -37.38 6.60 -0.26
C PRO A 144 -37.97 5.23 0.07
N SER A 145 -37.52 4.64 1.17
CA SER A 145 -38.12 3.43 1.72
C SER A 145 -39.57 3.74 2.03
N ARG A 146 -40.48 3.31 1.15
CA ARG A 146 -41.91 3.38 1.40
C ARG A 146 -42.18 2.44 2.58
N ALA A 147 -42.55 3.03 3.72
CA ALA A 147 -43.06 2.32 4.88
C ALA A 147 -44.19 1.34 4.45
N PRO A 148 -44.34 0.20 5.13
CA PRO A 148 -45.22 -0.88 4.67
C PRO A 148 -46.68 -0.44 4.76
N ALA A 149 -47.33 -0.30 3.60
CA ALA A 149 -48.79 -0.27 3.51
C ALA A 149 -49.28 -1.72 3.64
N GLY A 150 -50.05 -1.96 4.69
CA GLY A 150 -50.54 -3.27 5.08
C GLY A 150 -51.46 -3.94 4.05
N SER A 151 -51.51 -5.26 4.14
CA SER A 151 -52.70 -6.05 3.85
C SER A 151 -52.56 -7.41 4.53
N GLY A 152 -53.41 -7.63 5.53
CA GLY A 152 -53.69 -8.93 6.12
C GLY A 152 -55.17 -8.95 6.49
N ALA A 153 -55.96 -9.67 5.70
CA ALA A 153 -57.40 -9.82 5.82
C ALA A 153 -57.79 -10.67 7.05
N GLY A 154 -58.98 -10.42 7.61
CA GLY A 154 -59.60 -11.27 8.62
C GLY A 154 -61.03 -10.81 8.96
N THR A 155 -61.98 -11.73 8.93
CA THR A 155 -63.43 -11.51 8.78
C THR A 155 -64.23 -11.63 10.09
N SER A 156 -65.48 -11.17 10.03
CA SER A 156 -66.71 -11.70 10.68
C SER A 156 -67.03 -11.27 12.13
N GLY A 157 -68.29 -10.87 12.31
CA GLY A 157 -68.95 -10.63 13.60
C GLY A 157 -70.03 -9.56 13.53
#